data_AF-A0A8W7K902-F1
#
_entry.id   AF-A0A8W7K902-F1
#
_cell.length_a   1.000
_cell.length_b   1.000
_cell.length_c   1.000
_cell.angle_alpha   90.00
_cell.angle_beta   90.00
_cell.angle_gamma   90.00
#
_symmetry.space_group_name_H-M   'P 1'
#
loop_
_entity.id
_entity.type
_entity.pdbx_description
1 polymer ?
#
loop_
_entity_poly.entity_id
_entity_poly.type
_entity_poly.pdbx_seq_one_letter_code
_entity_poly.pdbx_strand_id
1 'polypeptide(L)'
;MALMHCAGEYCDPSYCNGHPNVGCNPPPLTGGPLCSGKNASVAGHNARSCDFKHDSCRNTAKYAYAGQNLATLSLYGATKTLESLVREMVTSWWNEYSDATQELVDHFPSNYTGPAIGHFMQMATDQTSVIGCAMQYWLEDVFEMYYLVCNYERSPFINEAVYRKGAVASECTTGINPEYVGLCALRVLKLLRIERNA
;
A
#
# COMPACT_ATOMS: atom_id res chain seq x y z
N MET A 1 -29.17 9.01 16.95
CA MET A 1 -28.45 9.75 15.89
C MET A 1 -27.12 10.22 16.47
N ALA A 2 -26.05 9.48 16.21
CA ALA A 2 -24.69 9.92 16.51
C ALA A 2 -23.96 10.04 15.18
N LEU A 3 -23.71 11.28 14.75
CA LEU A 3 -22.75 11.58 13.69
C LEU A 3 -21.36 11.27 14.24
N MET A 4 -20.89 10.04 14.04
CA MET A 4 -19.54 9.65 14.42
C MET A 4 -18.56 10.27 13.42
N HIS A 5 -17.74 11.20 13.92
CA HIS A 5 -16.79 11.97 13.13
C HIS A 5 -15.67 11.07 12.57
N CYS A 6 -15.15 11.36 11.37
CA CYS A 6 -14.03 10.68 10.68
C CYS A 6 -12.66 10.76 11.42
N ALA A 7 -12.64 10.73 12.76
CA ALA A 7 -11.43 10.85 13.58
C ALA A 7 -11.40 9.78 14.69
N GLY A 8 -10.98 8.56 14.33
CA GLY A 8 -10.49 7.59 15.31
C GLY A 8 -8.99 7.79 15.55
N GLU A 9 -8.55 7.85 16.81
CA GLU A 9 -7.16 8.06 17.22
C GLU A 9 -6.29 6.83 16.91
N TYR A 10 -5.72 6.77 15.71
CA TYR A 10 -4.81 5.71 15.26
C TYR A 10 -3.37 5.87 15.78
N CYS A 11 -3.05 6.95 16.49
CA CYS A 11 -1.68 7.24 16.92
C CYS A 11 -1.30 6.57 18.25
N ASP A 12 -2.02 5.54 18.71
CA ASP A 12 -1.66 4.83 19.93
C ASP A 12 -0.37 4.00 19.70
N PRO A 13 0.76 4.36 20.35
CA PRO A 13 2.03 3.67 20.17
C PRO A 13 2.01 2.20 20.62
N SER A 14 1.00 1.78 21.39
CA SER A 14 0.85 0.40 21.87
C SER A 14 0.64 -0.62 20.75
N TYR A 15 0.07 -0.22 19.60
CA TYR A 15 -0.13 -1.10 18.44
C TYR A 15 1.15 -1.40 17.66
N CYS A 16 2.23 -0.66 17.92
CA CYS A 16 3.46 -0.73 17.15
C CYS A 16 4.42 -1.82 17.63
N ASN A 17 4.22 -2.38 18.83
CA ASN A 17 5.00 -3.49 19.43
C ASN A 17 6.53 -3.42 19.20
N GLY A 18 7.11 -2.20 19.21
CA GLY A 18 8.54 -1.96 18.96
C GLY A 18 9.01 -2.03 17.50
N HIS A 19 8.10 -2.21 16.53
CA HIS A 19 8.42 -2.28 15.10
C HIS A 19 8.37 -0.88 14.43
N PRO A 20 9.34 -0.56 13.56
CA PRO A 20 9.31 0.64 12.74
C PRO A 20 8.21 0.52 11.66
N ASN A 21 7.07 1.14 11.92
CA ASN A 21 5.96 1.30 10.97
C ASN A 21 5.83 2.80 10.62
N VAL A 22 5.56 3.13 9.35
CA VAL A 22 5.35 4.51 8.87
C VAL A 22 4.18 5.20 9.60
N GLY A 23 3.20 4.44 10.11
CA GLY A 23 2.12 4.93 10.97
C GLY A 23 2.53 5.24 12.42
N CYS A 24 3.66 4.70 12.90
CA CYS A 24 4.13 4.81 14.29
C CYS A 24 5.30 5.80 14.46
N ASN A 25 5.96 6.17 13.37
CA ASN A 25 6.97 7.24 13.34
C ASN A 25 6.68 8.13 12.12
N PRO A 26 5.58 8.90 12.14
CA PRO A 26 5.24 9.75 11.03
C PRO A 26 6.40 10.74 10.79
N PRO A 27 6.70 11.06 9.53
CA PRO A 27 7.70 12.07 9.21
C PRO A 27 7.32 13.39 9.88
N PRO A 28 8.29 14.32 10.04
CA PRO A 28 7.95 15.68 10.45
C PRO A 28 6.81 16.21 9.58
N LEU A 29 5.85 16.89 10.21
CA LEU A 29 4.65 17.41 9.54
C LEU A 29 4.99 18.27 8.32
N THR A 30 6.23 18.74 8.16
CA THR A 30 6.70 19.56 7.04
C THR A 30 6.96 18.81 5.73
N GLY A 31 7.03 17.46 5.72
CA GLY A 31 7.33 16.67 4.51
C GLY A 31 8.71 16.93 3.89
N GLY A 32 8.96 16.39 2.67
CA GLY A 32 10.17 16.68 1.86
C GLY A 32 10.03 17.95 0.99
N PRO A 33 11.01 18.29 0.11
CA PRO A 33 11.02 19.56 -0.66
C PRO A 33 9.77 19.81 -1.50
N LEU A 34 9.17 18.76 -2.07
CA LEU A 34 7.90 18.81 -2.84
C LEU A 34 6.65 19.05 -1.95
N CYS A 35 6.79 19.01 -0.63
CA CYS A 35 5.72 19.13 0.37
C CYS A 35 5.84 20.38 1.25
N SER A 36 6.72 21.33 0.92
CA SER A 36 6.90 22.54 1.72
C SER A 36 5.56 23.27 1.93
N GLY A 37 5.12 23.35 3.20
CA GLY A 37 3.83 23.96 3.59
C GLY A 37 2.64 23.00 3.70
N LYS A 38 2.82 21.68 3.55
CA LYS A 38 1.76 20.65 3.67
C LYS A 38 2.04 19.69 4.83
N ASN A 39 1.00 19.28 5.57
CA ASN A 39 1.09 18.51 6.82
C ASN A 39 1.19 16.97 6.59
N ALA A 40 2.17 16.27 7.20
CA ALA A 40 2.50 14.86 6.93
C ALA A 40 2.20 13.86 8.10
N SER A 41 1.04 13.19 8.05
CA SER A 41 0.79 11.83 8.60
C SER A 41 -0.03 11.00 7.60
N VAL A 42 0.64 10.20 6.78
CA VAL A 42 0.24 10.20 5.36
C VAL A 42 -0.95 9.29 5.01
N ALA A 43 -0.85 7.97 5.21
CA ALA A 43 -1.93 7.05 4.85
C ALA A 43 -3.18 7.27 5.73
N GLY A 44 -2.98 7.53 7.02
CA GLY A 44 -4.07 7.78 7.96
C GLY A 44 -4.81 9.09 7.69
N HIS A 45 -4.16 10.16 7.21
CA HIS A 45 -4.87 11.37 6.80
C HIS A 45 -5.74 11.12 5.58
N ASN A 46 -5.25 10.37 4.59
CA ASN A 46 -6.07 10.04 3.44
C ASN A 46 -7.27 9.18 3.87
N ALA A 47 -7.06 8.10 4.62
CA ALA A 47 -8.15 7.26 5.09
C ALA A 47 -9.23 8.05 5.87
N ARG A 48 -8.80 8.94 6.78
CA ARG A 48 -9.71 9.81 7.56
C ARG A 48 -10.41 10.90 6.75
N SER A 49 -9.97 11.17 5.52
CA SER A 49 -10.68 12.11 4.65
C SER A 49 -12.05 11.58 4.23
N CYS A 50 -12.28 10.26 4.32
CA CYS A 50 -13.51 9.61 3.89
C CYS A 50 -13.81 9.92 2.40
N ASP A 51 -12.77 10.21 1.61
CA ASP A 51 -12.85 10.59 0.19
C ASP A 51 -11.96 9.64 -0.62
N PHE A 52 -12.58 8.82 -1.49
CA PHE A 52 -11.88 7.79 -2.26
C PHE A 52 -11.06 8.40 -3.40
N LYS A 53 -9.89 8.95 -3.05
CA LYS A 53 -8.98 9.54 -4.01
C LYS A 53 -7.54 9.47 -3.53
N HIS A 54 -6.63 9.51 -4.50
CA HIS A 54 -5.23 9.71 -4.20
C HIS A 54 -4.99 11.12 -3.65
N ASP A 55 -4.24 11.21 -2.56
CA ASP A 55 -3.77 12.49 -2.03
C ASP A 55 -2.73 13.10 -2.99
N SER A 56 -2.66 14.43 -3.05
CA SER A 56 -1.66 15.09 -3.92
C SER A 56 -0.23 14.98 -3.39
N CYS A 57 -0.09 14.72 -2.08
CA CYS A 57 1.17 14.81 -1.36
C CYS A 57 1.26 13.70 -0.31
N ARG A 58 2.19 12.77 -0.52
CA ARG A 58 2.43 11.62 0.36
C ARG A 58 3.88 11.28 0.62
N ASN A 59 4.79 12.10 0.10
CA ASN A 59 6.21 11.90 0.34
C ASN A 59 6.58 12.21 1.78
N THR A 60 7.62 11.55 2.24
CA THR A 60 8.19 11.74 3.56
C THR A 60 9.60 12.31 3.44
N ALA A 61 10.22 12.66 4.58
CA ALA A 61 11.63 13.03 4.60
C ALA A 61 12.55 11.87 4.13
N LYS A 62 12.14 10.62 4.34
CA LYS A 62 12.89 9.43 3.96
C LYS A 62 12.52 8.90 2.57
N TYR A 63 11.26 9.04 2.18
CA TYR A 63 10.64 8.42 1.01
C TYR A 63 10.04 9.51 0.12
N ALA A 64 10.86 10.05 -0.78
CA ALA A 64 10.49 11.18 -1.63
C ALA A 64 9.42 10.84 -2.68
N TYR A 65 9.27 9.56 -3.03
CA TYR A 65 8.43 9.08 -4.13
C TYR A 65 7.48 7.98 -3.68
N ALA A 66 6.87 8.17 -2.51
CA ALA A 66 6.01 7.16 -1.91
C ALA A 66 4.80 6.81 -2.80
N GLY A 67 4.56 5.51 -2.96
CA GLY A 67 3.43 4.96 -3.69
C GLY A 67 2.18 4.84 -2.84
N GLN A 68 1.05 4.53 -3.49
CA GLN A 68 -0.24 4.40 -2.81
C GLN A 68 -1.19 3.46 -3.55
N ASN A 69 -1.77 2.52 -2.83
CA ASN A 69 -2.93 1.74 -3.27
C ASN A 69 -4.14 2.10 -2.41
N LEU A 70 -5.31 2.15 -3.04
CA LEU A 70 -6.58 2.52 -2.43
C LEU A 70 -7.63 1.45 -2.73
N ALA A 71 -8.46 1.10 -1.76
CA ALA A 71 -9.60 0.21 -1.98
C ALA A 71 -10.77 0.60 -1.10
N THR A 72 -11.99 0.43 -1.61
CA THR A 72 -13.22 0.56 -0.83
C THR A 72 -14.07 -0.70 -0.93
N LEU A 73 -14.71 -1.06 0.17
CA LEU A 73 -15.77 -2.06 0.22
C LEU A 73 -16.99 -1.48 0.94
N SER A 74 -18.18 -1.77 0.42
CA SER A 74 -19.46 -1.43 1.03
C SER A 74 -20.20 -2.71 1.41
N LEU A 75 -20.72 -2.83 2.63
CA LEU A 75 -21.57 -3.93 3.06
C LEU A 75 -23.00 -3.46 3.29
N TYR A 76 -23.97 -4.32 2.95
CA TYR A 76 -25.38 -4.15 3.28
C TYR A 76 -25.90 -5.40 3.98
N GLY A 77 -26.22 -5.28 5.27
CA GLY A 77 -26.79 -6.39 6.07
C GLY A 77 -25.87 -7.60 6.25
N ALA A 78 -24.58 -7.49 5.90
CA ALA A 78 -23.59 -8.55 6.03
C ALA A 78 -22.51 -8.13 7.02
N THR A 79 -21.98 -9.09 7.78
CA THR A 79 -20.88 -8.88 8.71
C THR A 79 -19.65 -9.64 8.22
N LYS A 80 -18.51 -8.95 8.11
CA LYS A 80 -17.20 -9.54 7.81
C LYS A 80 -16.21 -9.16 8.91
N THR A 81 -15.21 -10.00 9.14
CA THR A 81 -14.10 -9.63 10.01
C THR A 81 -13.21 -8.60 9.31
N LEU A 82 -12.50 -7.78 10.09
CA LEU A 82 -11.50 -6.85 9.58
C LEU A 82 -10.47 -7.54 8.70
N GLU A 83 -9.98 -8.71 9.11
CA GLU A 83 -9.02 -9.50 8.34
C GLU A 83 -9.59 -9.89 6.97
N SER A 84 -10.85 -10.34 6.91
CA SER A 84 -11.50 -10.71 5.66
C SER A 84 -11.64 -9.51 4.72
N LEU A 85 -12.01 -8.34 5.25
CA LEU A 85 -12.13 -7.11 4.47
C LEU A 85 -10.79 -6.68 3.88
N VAL A 86 -9.74 -6.66 4.69
CA VAL A 86 -8.38 -6.34 4.24
C VAL A 86 -7.91 -7.35 3.20
N ARG A 87 -8.11 -8.65 3.45
CA ARG A 87 -7.74 -9.71 2.49
C ARG A 87 -8.44 -9.52 1.16
N GLU A 88 -9.73 -9.24 1.15
CA GLU A 88 -10.51 -9.03 -0.08
C GLU A 88 -10.03 -7.81 -0.86
N MET A 89 -9.81 -6.68 -0.18
CA MET A 89 -9.28 -5.46 -0.80
C MET A 89 -7.87 -5.68 -1.39
N VAL A 90 -6.96 -6.28 -0.62
CA VAL A 90 -5.59 -6.59 -1.08
C VAL A 90 -5.59 -7.62 -2.21
N THR A 91 -6.50 -8.61 -2.16
CA THR A 91 -6.66 -9.59 -3.24
C THR A 91 -7.18 -8.93 -4.51
N SER A 92 -8.09 -7.95 -4.40
CA SER A 92 -8.57 -7.20 -5.57
C SER A 92 -7.44 -6.45 -6.27
N TRP A 93 -6.54 -5.79 -5.52
CA TRP A 93 -5.34 -5.16 -6.06
C TRP A 93 -4.42 -6.16 -6.74
N TRP A 94 -4.19 -7.32 -6.11
CA TRP A 94 -3.30 -8.32 -6.68
C TRP A 94 -3.86 -8.93 -7.97
N ASN A 95 -5.17 -9.20 -8.02
CA ASN A 95 -5.83 -9.85 -9.15
C ASN A 95 -5.67 -9.09 -10.47
N GLU A 96 -5.36 -7.80 -10.43
CA GLU A 96 -4.95 -7.01 -11.60
C GLU A 96 -3.75 -7.62 -12.37
N TYR A 97 -3.01 -8.56 -11.77
CA TYR A 97 -1.96 -9.33 -12.45
C TYR A 97 -2.45 -10.01 -13.72
N SER A 98 -3.75 -10.35 -13.83
CA SER A 98 -4.32 -10.99 -15.02
C SER A 98 -4.17 -10.12 -16.28
N ASP A 99 -4.14 -8.80 -16.10
CA ASP A 99 -4.09 -7.82 -17.19
C ASP A 99 -2.70 -7.17 -17.33
N ALA A 100 -1.80 -7.44 -16.38
CA ALA A 100 -0.42 -6.97 -16.36
C ALA A 100 0.50 -7.88 -17.20
N THR A 101 0.51 -7.68 -18.53
CA THR A 101 1.41 -8.42 -19.43
C THR A 101 2.88 -8.22 -19.06
N GLN A 102 3.75 -9.17 -19.43
CA GLN A 102 5.19 -9.06 -19.16
C GLN A 102 5.80 -7.79 -19.78
N GLU A 103 5.30 -7.32 -20.91
CA GLU A 103 5.75 -6.06 -21.52
C GLU A 103 5.48 -4.84 -20.62
N LEU A 104 4.29 -4.78 -20.01
CA LEU A 104 3.90 -3.72 -19.07
C LEU A 104 4.67 -3.80 -17.75
N VAL A 105 5.02 -5.02 -17.32
CA VAL A 105 5.89 -5.24 -16.15
C VAL A 105 7.32 -4.81 -16.45
N ASP A 106 7.84 -5.13 -17.63
CA ASP A 106 9.20 -4.78 -18.04
C ASP A 106 9.37 -3.27 -18.27
N HIS A 107 8.29 -2.58 -18.67
CA HIS A 107 8.26 -1.15 -18.90
C HIS A 107 6.95 -0.56 -18.37
N PHE A 108 6.99 -0.02 -17.15
CA PHE A 108 5.80 0.58 -16.55
C PHE A 108 5.26 1.70 -17.45
N PRO A 109 3.96 1.66 -17.81
CA PRO A 109 3.45 2.49 -18.89
C PRO A 109 3.21 3.94 -18.47
N SER A 110 3.36 4.88 -19.40
CA SER A 110 3.09 6.32 -19.18
C SER A 110 1.62 6.72 -19.38
N ASN A 111 0.95 6.12 -20.37
CA ASN A 111 -0.42 6.46 -20.79
C ASN A 111 -1.22 5.20 -21.09
N TYR A 112 -1.22 4.27 -20.15
CA TYR A 112 -1.93 3.01 -20.31
C TYR A 112 -3.45 3.22 -20.39
N THR A 113 -4.08 2.55 -21.36
CA THR A 113 -5.54 2.50 -21.50
C THR A 113 -5.95 1.03 -21.48
N GLY A 114 -6.74 0.63 -20.48
CA GLY A 114 -7.16 -0.75 -20.28
C GLY A 114 -7.62 -1.00 -18.84
N PRO A 115 -7.79 -2.28 -18.43
CA PRO A 115 -8.08 -2.65 -17.05
C PRO A 115 -7.05 -2.14 -16.05
N ALA A 116 -7.44 -1.91 -14.81
CA ALA A 116 -6.49 -1.46 -13.80
C ALA A 116 -5.35 -2.48 -13.62
N ILE A 117 -4.10 -2.00 -13.62
CA ILE A 117 -2.88 -2.78 -13.38
C ILE A 117 -1.99 -2.15 -12.29
N GLY A 118 -2.25 -0.89 -11.95
CA GLY A 118 -1.35 -0.07 -11.14
C GLY A 118 -1.20 -0.58 -9.72
N HIS A 119 -2.26 -1.14 -9.13
CA HIS A 119 -2.19 -1.64 -7.76
C HIS A 119 -1.33 -2.90 -7.70
N PHE A 120 -1.48 -3.81 -8.66
CA PHE A 120 -0.61 -4.98 -8.79
C PHE A 120 0.86 -4.55 -9.01
N MET A 121 1.14 -3.65 -9.96
CA MET A 121 2.51 -3.20 -10.23
C MET A 121 3.16 -2.59 -8.99
N GLN A 122 2.39 -1.83 -8.20
CA GLN A 122 2.87 -1.26 -6.94
C GLN A 122 3.16 -2.34 -5.88
N MET A 123 2.37 -3.41 -5.83
CA MET A 123 2.57 -4.53 -4.91
C MET A 123 3.74 -5.43 -5.31
N ALA A 124 3.95 -5.63 -6.62
CA ALA A 124 4.91 -6.58 -7.15
C ALA A 124 6.32 -6.00 -7.33
N THR A 125 6.51 -4.70 -7.13
CA THR A 125 7.80 -4.06 -7.44
C THR A 125 8.94 -4.52 -6.52
N ASP A 126 10.11 -4.78 -7.09
CA ASP A 126 11.32 -5.12 -6.33
C ASP A 126 12.02 -3.90 -5.70
N GLN A 127 11.50 -2.69 -5.99
CA GLN A 127 12.05 -1.42 -5.52
C GLN A 127 11.33 -0.89 -4.27
N THR A 128 10.47 -1.70 -3.65
CA THR A 128 9.80 -1.38 -2.38
C THR A 128 9.99 -2.51 -1.37
N SER A 129 10.35 -2.15 -0.14
CA SER A 129 10.55 -3.07 0.98
C SER A 129 9.76 -2.68 2.23
N VAL A 130 9.10 -1.52 2.19
CA VAL A 130 8.34 -0.95 3.31
C VAL A 130 6.96 -0.51 2.84
N ILE A 131 5.95 -0.93 3.59
CA ILE A 131 4.54 -0.59 3.39
C ILE A 131 3.93 -0.14 4.73
N GLY A 132 3.03 0.83 4.68
CA GLY A 132 2.23 1.25 5.82
C GLY A 132 0.79 1.50 5.39
N CYS A 133 -0.17 0.86 6.06
CA CYS A 133 -1.58 0.94 5.71
C CYS A 133 -2.42 1.52 6.85
N ALA A 134 -3.54 2.15 6.49
CA ALA A 134 -4.57 2.61 7.39
C ALA A 134 -5.95 2.29 6.78
N MET A 135 -6.90 1.92 7.62
CA MET A 135 -8.27 1.69 7.19
C MET A 135 -9.23 2.58 7.97
N GLN A 136 -10.19 3.18 7.27
CA GLN A 136 -11.28 3.96 7.85
C GLN A 136 -12.61 3.26 7.62
N TYR A 137 -13.50 3.37 8.61
CA TYR A 137 -14.87 2.89 8.56
C TYR A 137 -15.84 4.07 8.77
N TRP A 138 -16.94 4.09 8.03
CA TRP A 138 -18.08 4.98 8.31
C TRP A 138 -19.39 4.34 7.84
N LEU A 139 -20.51 4.92 8.26
CA LEU A 139 -21.84 4.59 7.76
C LEU A 139 -22.24 5.61 6.70
N GLU A 140 -22.71 5.13 5.56
CA GLU A 140 -23.29 5.94 4.49
C GLU A 140 -24.70 5.40 4.20
N ASP A 141 -25.71 6.12 4.71
CA ASP A 141 -27.10 5.67 4.78
C ASP A 141 -27.25 4.28 5.45
N VAL A 142 -27.53 3.25 4.66
CA VAL A 142 -27.71 1.86 5.09
C VAL A 142 -26.48 0.99 4.85
N PHE A 143 -25.41 1.58 4.30
CA PHE A 143 -24.18 0.88 3.95
C PHE A 143 -23.08 1.11 4.98
N GLU A 144 -22.38 0.04 5.30
CA GLU A 144 -21.12 0.08 6.02
C GLU A 144 -19.97 0.23 5.03
N MET A 145 -19.27 1.37 5.08
CA MET A 145 -18.19 1.72 4.18
C MET A 145 -16.84 1.46 4.85
N TYR A 146 -15.95 0.79 4.12
CA TYR A 146 -14.58 0.49 4.54
C TYR A 146 -13.62 1.00 3.48
N TYR A 147 -12.66 1.84 3.87
CA TYR A 147 -11.67 2.44 2.97
C TYR A 147 -10.26 2.10 3.45
N LEU A 148 -9.53 1.35 2.64
CA LEU A 148 -8.14 0.97 2.89
C LEU A 148 -7.20 1.83 2.04
N VAL A 149 -6.21 2.42 2.71
CA VAL A 149 -5.11 3.16 2.11
C VAL A 149 -3.81 2.46 2.49
N CYS A 150 -3.01 2.07 1.51
CA CYS A 150 -1.67 1.54 1.72
C CYS A 150 -0.63 2.40 1.00
N ASN A 151 0.32 2.97 1.74
CA ASN A 151 1.46 3.67 1.16
C ASN A 151 2.69 2.78 1.11
N TYR A 152 3.46 2.93 0.04
CA TYR A 152 4.69 2.18 -0.24
C TYR A 152 5.88 3.14 -0.23
N GLU A 153 7.07 2.69 0.16
CA GLU A 153 8.24 3.57 0.19
C GLU A 153 8.62 4.15 -1.18
N ARG A 154 8.25 3.44 -2.26
CA ARG A 154 8.50 3.89 -3.63
C ARG A 154 7.37 3.48 -4.57
N SER A 155 6.99 4.38 -5.48
CA SER A 155 6.18 4.06 -6.64
C SER A 155 6.98 3.35 -7.74
N PRO A 156 6.34 2.48 -8.55
CA PRO A 156 6.89 2.12 -9.85
C PRO A 156 6.94 3.39 -10.73
N PHE A 157 8.03 3.55 -11.48
CA PHE A 157 8.26 4.70 -12.34
C PHE A 157 8.10 4.34 -13.81
N ILE A 158 7.56 5.28 -14.57
CA ILE A 158 7.35 5.14 -16.02
C ILE A 158 8.66 4.72 -16.70
N ASN A 159 8.54 3.74 -17.60
CA ASN A 159 9.61 3.07 -18.35
C ASN A 159 10.63 2.28 -17.51
N GLU A 160 10.50 2.24 -16.19
CA GLU A 160 11.26 1.29 -15.37
C GLU A 160 10.56 -0.06 -15.34
N ALA A 161 11.36 -1.13 -15.19
CA ALA A 161 10.83 -2.43 -14.86
C ALA A 161 10.25 -2.42 -13.45
N VAL A 162 9.07 -3.00 -13.28
CA VAL A 162 8.43 -3.19 -11.97
C VAL A 162 9.28 -4.12 -11.11
N TYR A 163 9.73 -5.23 -11.69
CA TYR A 163 10.76 -6.10 -11.13
C TYR A 163 11.68 -6.61 -12.24
N ARG A 164 12.92 -6.95 -11.88
CA ARG A 164 13.86 -7.57 -12.83
C ARG A 164 13.49 -9.03 -13.09
N LYS A 165 13.40 -9.36 -14.37
CA LYS A 165 13.24 -10.73 -14.85
C LYS A 165 14.57 -11.49 -14.78
N GLY A 166 14.53 -12.71 -14.26
CA GLY A 166 15.71 -13.56 -14.11
C GLY A 166 15.41 -14.85 -13.36
N ALA A 167 16.44 -15.67 -13.14
CA ALA A 167 16.32 -16.82 -12.26
C ALA A 167 16.00 -16.37 -10.84
N VAL A 168 15.14 -17.12 -10.15
CA VAL A 168 14.67 -16.79 -8.80
C VAL A 168 15.85 -16.49 -7.87
N ALA A 169 15.80 -15.34 -7.21
CA ALA A 169 16.78 -14.86 -6.25
C ALA A 169 18.24 -14.75 -6.75
N SER A 170 18.47 -14.79 -8.08
CA SER A 170 19.81 -14.75 -8.67
C SER A 170 20.59 -13.47 -8.39
N GLU A 171 19.90 -12.35 -8.15
CA GLU A 171 20.52 -11.07 -7.78
C GLU A 171 20.42 -10.75 -6.27
N CYS A 172 19.99 -11.70 -5.43
CA CYS A 172 19.88 -11.46 -3.99
C CYS A 172 21.26 -11.42 -3.31
N THR A 173 21.65 -10.24 -2.84
CA THR A 173 22.94 -10.03 -2.15
C THR A 173 22.94 -10.51 -0.69
N THR A 174 21.77 -10.70 -0.11
CA THR A 174 21.55 -11.12 1.29
C THR A 174 21.22 -12.60 1.43
N GLY A 175 21.21 -13.36 0.32
CA GLY A 175 20.74 -14.73 0.27
C GLY A 175 19.23 -14.83 0.03
N ILE A 176 18.73 -16.06 0.00
CA ILE A 176 17.33 -16.38 -0.26
C ILE A 176 16.57 -16.44 1.07
N ASN A 177 15.36 -15.90 1.12
CA ASN A 177 14.50 -16.06 2.28
C ASN A 177 14.08 -17.55 2.41
N PRO A 178 14.30 -18.20 3.57
CA PRO A 178 14.05 -19.63 3.74
C PRO A 178 12.56 -19.99 3.72
N GLU A 179 11.69 -19.06 4.10
CA GLU A 179 10.24 -19.24 4.05
C GLU A 179 9.71 -18.86 2.65
N TYR A 180 10.29 -17.82 2.06
CA TYR A 180 9.84 -17.18 0.83
C TYR A 180 10.90 -17.29 -0.26
N VAL A 181 11.05 -18.49 -0.85
CA VAL A 181 12.13 -18.79 -1.80
C VAL A 181 12.18 -17.87 -3.03
N GLY A 182 11.07 -17.18 -3.35
CA GLY A 182 10.98 -16.15 -4.38
C GLY A 182 11.57 -14.78 -3.99
N LEU A 183 11.98 -14.57 -2.74
CA LEU A 183 12.39 -13.28 -2.18
C LEU A 183 13.81 -13.33 -1.62
N CYS A 184 14.49 -12.18 -1.66
CA CYS A 184 15.74 -12.01 -0.95
C CYS A 184 15.51 -12.05 0.57
N ALA A 185 16.46 -12.62 1.30
CA ALA A 185 16.45 -12.58 2.75
C ALA A 185 16.57 -11.12 3.21
N LEU A 186 15.70 -10.69 4.11
CA LEU A 186 15.81 -9.35 4.68
C LEU A 186 17.05 -9.28 5.57
N ARG A 187 17.80 -8.18 5.53
CA ARG A 187 18.49 -7.73 6.76
C ARG A 187 17.38 -7.32 7.72
N VAL A 188 16.93 -8.30 8.51
CA VAL A 188 15.84 -8.27 9.51
C VAL A 188 15.07 -6.95 9.58
N LEU A 189 13.88 -6.93 8.97
CA LEU A 189 12.65 -6.34 9.49
C LEU A 189 11.50 -6.86 8.60
N LYS A 190 10.86 -7.94 9.05
CA LYS A 190 9.67 -8.58 8.44
C LYS A 190 8.68 -7.52 7.92
N LEU A 191 8.10 -7.72 6.73
CA LEU A 191 6.68 -7.47 6.39
C LEU A 191 6.36 -7.90 4.93
N LEU A 192 5.55 -8.99 4.81
CA LEU A 192 4.55 -9.37 3.77
C LEU A 192 4.91 -9.12 2.27
N ARG A 193 5.27 -10.08 1.39
CA ARG A 193 4.77 -11.41 0.91
C ARG A 193 3.55 -11.37 -0.03
N ILE A 194 3.77 -11.79 -1.29
CA ILE A 194 2.73 -12.30 -2.19
C ILE A 194 3.19 -13.64 -2.79
N GLU A 195 2.27 -14.62 -2.81
CA GLU A 195 2.48 -15.99 -3.29
C GLU A 195 1.80 -16.21 -4.65
N ARG A 196 2.42 -17.04 -5.51
CA ARG A 196 1.69 -17.93 -6.43
C ARG A 196 2.09 -19.36 -6.12
N ASN A 197 1.10 -20.18 -5.75
CA ASN A 197 1.14 -21.63 -5.88
C ASN A 197 0.18 -22.00 -7.01
N ALA A 198 0.71 -22.77 -7.97
CA ALA A 198 0.04 -23.48 -9.08
C ALA A 198 -0.93 -22.69 -9.97
#